data_AF-A0A1Q3QR11-F1
#
_entry.id   AF-A0A1Q3QR11-F1
#
_cell.length_a   1.000
_cell.length_b   1.000
_cell.length_c   1.000
_cell.angle_alpha   90.00
_cell.angle_beta   90.00
_cell.angle_gamma   90.00
#
_symmetry.space_group_name_H-M   'P 1'
#
loop_
_entity.id
_entity.type
_entity.pdbx_description
1 polymer ?
#
loop_
_entity_poly.entity_id
_entity_poly.type
_entity_poly.pdbx_seq_one_letter_code
_entity_poly.pdbx_strand_id
1 'polypeptide(L)'
;MIFGKKSTTGVLLALFALSTLPASAAAGFPHFGKKSQDQSLPTRKLTASQTALIDKAIAREKVVIATLKERAPLVETYIQTMKPDDVVSQAPESDQHFLGRVEFGNVIGDNGYDVNKPQKGVGGFFKSSASFLTGIGNSLHLNFNSTGFVQMLLIDSNDFDRQHYAFNFVRNEFLGNTPTAVFDVTPIGKNTRGRFFGRIWVETGEGNIVRFNGDFAGTDKGYSEYYHFDSWRTNVQPNLWLPTSSYVEESDPKSPSHTLKFKAITHIWGYSLKVPTKDSENTSLEVVGATDVSNDAQDVSPLGAQRAWVQQAEDNIIERLYQAGLLDAPSDFDKTLGDLANNILAYNNITLSRPIRVRTLLTEPLESLAIGNTIVISKGLIDTTGVVTQDGAQQTGNLNAILAFQIAHIILGHRLDTKYAFNDQLLFPSDSVFQRIPMHHTDADNEAAAKKAIELLNAKELVNGQQYFGLYLQQLQQRIKALQALNQPLIGDGLVKSDKDSTFWLQALESKSPKLDMKDLKQQAAMPLAAFLRFDPWTDKVTVMHTAYEPLLSPADKMPFEVMPIYYKLSYYQAPAPAGTTAPNPAAPADATQPGTATPQPATPPQQ
;
A
#
# COMPACT_ATOMS: atom_id res chain seq x y z
N MET A 1 -60.83 14.08 3.66
CA MET A 1 -61.51 14.75 4.79
C MET A 1 -60.40 15.28 5.71
N ILE A 2 -60.29 16.58 6.00
CA ILE A 2 -61.05 17.32 7.04
C ILE A 2 -60.76 16.71 8.44
N PHE A 3 -60.29 17.42 9.48
CA PHE A 3 -59.74 18.77 9.77
C PHE A 3 -58.69 18.54 10.91
N GLY A 4 -57.81 19.44 11.37
CA GLY A 4 -57.60 20.87 11.17
C GLY A 4 -57.29 21.57 12.52
N LYS A 5 -56.40 22.59 12.49
CA LYS A 5 -56.18 23.65 13.51
C LYS A 5 -55.64 23.28 14.92
N LYS A 6 -54.55 23.96 15.31
CA LYS A 6 -54.51 24.77 16.56
C LYS A 6 -53.65 26.02 16.40
N SER A 7 -53.94 26.99 17.28
CA SER A 7 -53.28 28.28 17.52
C SER A 7 -53.65 28.68 18.98
N THR A 8 -53.24 29.79 19.61
CA THR A 8 -52.69 31.08 19.14
C THR A 8 -51.91 31.74 20.28
N THR A 9 -50.85 32.53 19.98
CA THR A 9 -50.28 33.56 20.89
C THR A 9 -49.51 33.00 22.12
N GLY A 10 -48.44 33.57 22.68
CA GLY A 10 -47.58 34.77 22.54
C GLY A 10 -46.80 34.90 23.90
N VAL A 11 -45.78 35.73 24.17
CA VAL A 11 -45.38 37.10 23.77
C VAL A 11 -43.99 37.41 24.39
N LEU A 12 -43.14 38.26 23.74
CA LEU A 12 -41.89 38.92 24.25
C LEU A 12 -40.69 38.01 24.66
N LEU A 13 -39.42 38.46 24.69
CA LEU A 13 -38.81 39.80 24.59
C LEU A 13 -37.47 39.74 23.79
N ALA A 14 -36.96 40.87 23.29
CA ALA A 14 -35.78 40.95 22.40
C ALA A 14 -34.44 41.18 23.13
N LEU A 15 -33.30 40.88 22.46
CA LEU A 15 -32.07 41.70 22.49
C LEU A 15 -31.08 41.32 21.36
N PHE A 16 -30.22 42.28 21.00
CA PHE A 16 -29.38 42.27 19.78
C PHE A 16 -27.98 41.67 20.00
N ALA A 17 -27.42 41.06 18.95
CA ALA A 17 -26.00 41.15 18.61
C ALA A 17 -25.81 40.99 17.09
N LEU A 18 -25.15 41.95 16.43
CA LEU A 18 -24.81 41.87 15.01
C LEU A 18 -23.48 41.13 14.81
N SER A 19 -23.40 40.30 13.78
CA SER A 19 -22.21 40.24 12.93
C SER A 19 -22.61 39.88 11.49
N THR A 20 -21.91 40.46 10.52
CA THR A 20 -22.36 40.59 9.13
C THR A 20 -21.87 39.46 8.22
N LEU A 21 -22.79 38.82 7.50
CA LEU A 21 -22.51 38.06 6.29
C LEU A 21 -23.33 38.66 5.13
N PRO A 22 -22.72 39.30 4.11
CA PRO A 22 -23.45 39.75 2.94
C PRO A 22 -23.63 38.58 1.95
N ALA A 23 -24.78 37.91 2.03
CA ALA A 23 -25.30 37.16 0.88
C ALA A 23 -25.89 38.16 -0.12
N SER A 24 -25.48 38.11 -1.39
CA SER A 24 -26.10 38.87 -2.49
C SER A 24 -25.82 38.19 -3.82
N ALA A 25 -26.85 37.58 -4.41
CA ALA A 25 -26.84 37.04 -5.76
C ALA A 25 -28.10 37.54 -6.52
N ALA A 26 -27.97 37.69 -7.84
CA ALA A 26 -28.98 38.16 -8.81
C ALA A 26 -29.40 39.66 -8.65
N ALA A 27 -29.46 40.49 -9.69
CA ALA A 27 -29.58 40.24 -11.13
C ALA A 27 -29.18 41.49 -11.96
N GLY A 28 -28.86 41.31 -13.26
CA GLY A 28 -28.81 42.42 -14.23
C GLY A 28 -27.72 42.31 -15.30
N PHE A 29 -28.11 41.96 -16.53
CA PHE A 29 -27.36 42.26 -17.76
C PHE A 29 -27.93 43.57 -18.37
N PRO A 30 -27.10 44.44 -18.97
CA PRO A 30 -26.71 44.26 -20.36
C PRO A 30 -25.22 44.55 -20.67
N HIS A 31 -24.83 44.30 -21.94
CA HIS A 31 -23.45 44.33 -22.45
C HIS A 31 -22.75 45.69 -22.39
N PHE A 32 -21.42 45.70 -22.17
CA PHE A 32 -20.36 46.01 -23.17
C PHE A 32 -19.01 46.25 -22.46
N GLY A 33 -17.91 45.67 -22.95
CA GLY A 33 -16.55 46.04 -22.54
C GLY A 33 -15.62 44.87 -22.17
N LYS A 34 -14.57 44.66 -22.98
CA LYS A 34 -13.51 43.67 -22.70
C LYS A 34 -12.62 44.12 -21.54
N LYS A 35 -12.48 43.26 -20.52
CA LYS A 35 -11.20 42.80 -19.94
C LYS A 35 -11.50 41.76 -18.86
N SER A 36 -11.11 40.51 -19.09
CA SER A 36 -11.00 39.54 -18.00
C SER A 36 -9.91 40.04 -17.06
N GLN A 37 -10.29 40.37 -15.82
CA GLN A 37 -9.34 40.77 -14.80
C GLN A 37 -8.59 39.50 -14.37
N ASP A 38 -7.36 39.38 -14.84
CA ASP A 38 -6.48 38.26 -14.52
C ASP A 38 -6.17 38.31 -13.02
N GLN A 39 -6.82 37.43 -12.23
CA GLN A 39 -6.55 37.29 -10.80
C GLN A 39 -5.25 36.50 -10.60
N SER A 40 -4.14 37.08 -11.05
CA SER A 40 -2.81 36.60 -10.69
C SER A 40 -2.63 36.77 -9.18
N LEU A 41 -2.36 35.67 -8.49
CA LEU A 41 -2.00 35.68 -7.08
C LEU A 41 -0.80 36.63 -6.88
N PRO A 42 -0.79 37.47 -5.82
CA PRO A 42 0.23 38.50 -5.65
C PRO A 42 1.63 37.87 -5.55
N THR A 43 2.40 38.04 -6.61
CA THR A 43 3.71 37.41 -6.84
C THR A 43 4.75 38.00 -5.89
N ARG A 44 4.84 37.47 -4.66
CA ARG A 44 5.89 37.88 -3.71
C ARG A 44 7.25 37.48 -4.30
N LYS A 45 8.12 38.47 -4.52
CA LYS A 45 9.50 38.22 -4.97
C LYS A 45 10.19 37.25 -4.02
N LEU A 46 10.74 36.17 -4.58
CA LEU A 46 11.51 35.16 -3.86
C LEU A 46 12.73 35.79 -3.18
N THR A 47 13.08 35.30 -2.00
CA THR A 47 14.36 35.65 -1.35
C THR A 47 15.53 34.97 -2.07
N ALA A 48 16.76 35.43 -1.80
CA ALA A 48 17.97 34.77 -2.30
C ALA A 48 18.05 33.30 -1.84
N SER A 49 17.66 32.99 -0.60
CA SER A 49 17.63 31.62 -0.06
C SER A 49 16.57 30.73 -0.74
N GLN A 50 15.37 31.25 -0.99
CA GLN A 50 14.33 30.55 -1.76
C GLN A 50 14.76 30.31 -3.20
N THR A 51 15.43 31.29 -3.81
CA THR A 51 15.99 31.17 -5.16
C THR A 51 17.03 30.04 -5.21
N ALA A 52 18.03 30.05 -4.32
CA ALA A 52 19.04 28.99 -4.24
C ALA A 52 18.44 27.60 -3.95
N LEU A 53 17.37 27.52 -3.14
CA LEU A 53 16.68 26.25 -2.87
C LEU A 53 15.97 25.67 -4.10
N ILE A 54 15.33 26.52 -4.91
CA ILE A 54 14.76 26.10 -6.21
C ILE A 54 15.86 25.66 -7.18
N ASP A 55 17.02 26.33 -7.18
CA ASP A 55 18.16 25.95 -8.04
C ASP A 55 18.73 24.58 -7.63
N LYS A 56 18.82 24.30 -6.32
CA LYS A 56 19.10 22.94 -5.80
C LYS A 56 18.04 21.94 -6.27
N ALA A 57 16.75 22.28 -6.18
CA ALA A 57 15.66 21.38 -6.55
C ALA A 57 15.68 20.99 -8.04
N ILE A 58 15.91 21.95 -8.92
CA ILE A 58 16.11 21.72 -10.36
C ILE A 58 17.29 20.78 -10.62
N ALA A 59 18.41 20.95 -9.89
CA ALA A 59 19.56 20.07 -10.02
C ALA A 59 19.29 18.66 -9.45
N ARG A 60 18.60 18.55 -8.31
CA ARG A 60 18.25 17.28 -7.67
C ARG A 60 17.25 16.47 -8.49
N GLU A 61 16.25 17.11 -9.10
CA GLU A 61 15.27 16.42 -9.97
C GLU A 61 15.96 15.71 -11.14
N LYS A 62 16.98 16.33 -11.74
CA LYS A 62 17.78 15.71 -12.82
C LYS A 62 18.56 14.48 -12.34
N VAL A 63 19.05 14.48 -11.09
CA VAL A 63 19.70 13.30 -10.47
C VAL A 63 18.68 12.20 -10.18
N VAL A 64 17.49 12.53 -9.71
CA VAL A 64 16.39 11.56 -9.52
C VAL A 64 16.00 10.92 -10.86
N ILE A 65 15.78 11.73 -11.90
CA ILE A 65 15.48 11.28 -13.26
C ILE A 65 16.56 10.35 -13.80
N ALA A 66 17.85 10.72 -13.69
CA ALA A 66 18.96 9.89 -14.13
C ALA A 66 19.00 8.56 -13.37
N THR A 67 18.84 8.60 -12.05
CA THR A 67 18.80 7.40 -11.19
C THR A 67 17.66 6.48 -11.58
N LEU A 68 16.48 7.02 -11.89
CA LEU A 68 15.31 6.22 -12.28
C LEU A 68 15.50 5.54 -13.63
N LYS A 69 16.12 6.20 -14.62
CA LYS A 69 16.35 5.59 -15.95
C LYS A 69 17.20 4.32 -15.90
N GLU A 70 18.03 4.15 -14.89
CA GLU A 70 18.85 2.95 -14.66
C GLU A 70 18.11 1.80 -13.95
N ARG A 71 16.81 1.95 -13.65
CA ARG A 71 16.04 1.02 -12.81
C ARG A 71 14.83 0.43 -13.51
N ALA A 72 14.49 -0.77 -13.07
CA ALA A 72 13.28 -1.49 -13.48
C ALA A 72 12.53 -2.02 -12.23
N PRO A 73 11.90 -1.14 -11.43
CA PRO A 73 11.08 -1.52 -10.29
C PRO A 73 9.75 -2.17 -10.70
N LEU A 74 9.02 -2.70 -9.73
CA LEU A 74 7.61 -3.04 -9.88
C LEU A 74 6.76 -1.78 -9.64
N VAL A 75 5.68 -1.67 -10.42
CA VAL A 75 4.67 -0.63 -10.30
C VAL A 75 3.31 -1.34 -10.25
N GLU A 76 2.59 -1.11 -9.16
CA GLU A 76 1.22 -1.56 -8.98
C GLU A 76 0.28 -0.36 -9.03
N THR A 77 -0.73 -0.40 -9.89
CA THR A 77 -1.78 0.63 -9.96
C THR A 77 -3.13 -0.03 -9.72
N TYR A 78 -3.86 0.45 -8.72
CA TYR A 78 -5.22 0.01 -8.42
C TYR A 78 -6.18 1.20 -8.51
N ILE A 79 -7.28 0.99 -9.25
CA ILE A 79 -8.24 2.03 -9.66
C ILE A 79 -9.63 1.63 -9.19
N GLN A 80 -10.41 2.58 -8.67
CA GLN A 80 -11.83 2.41 -8.36
C GLN A 80 -12.66 3.48 -9.05
N THR A 81 -13.58 3.07 -9.92
CA THR A 81 -14.66 3.93 -10.42
C THR A 81 -15.68 4.09 -9.31
N MET A 82 -16.14 5.31 -9.05
CA MET A 82 -17.01 5.61 -7.91
C MET A 82 -18.44 5.96 -8.38
N LYS A 83 -19.42 5.68 -7.54
CA LYS A 83 -20.84 6.04 -7.72
C LYS A 83 -21.45 6.60 -6.43
N PRO A 84 -22.57 7.35 -6.51
CA PRO A 84 -23.26 7.84 -5.31
C PRO A 84 -23.78 6.70 -4.44
N ASP A 85 -23.82 6.90 -3.12
CA ASP A 85 -24.37 5.96 -2.14
C ASP A 85 -25.08 6.72 -1.01
N ASP A 86 -26.34 6.39 -0.72
CA ASP A 86 -27.18 7.13 0.24
C ASP A 86 -26.72 7.02 1.71
N VAL A 87 -25.83 6.06 2.04
CA VAL A 87 -25.34 5.83 3.40
C VAL A 87 -23.90 6.33 3.57
N VAL A 88 -23.03 6.01 2.62
CA VAL A 88 -21.59 6.35 2.69
C VAL A 88 -21.19 7.49 1.75
N SER A 89 -22.15 8.26 1.23
CA SER A 89 -21.99 9.34 0.23
C SER A 89 -21.59 8.85 -1.16
N GLN A 90 -20.58 7.99 -1.24
CA GLN A 90 -20.13 7.34 -2.46
C GLN A 90 -19.53 5.96 -2.15
N ALA A 91 -19.51 5.09 -3.16
CA ALA A 91 -18.95 3.75 -3.04
C ALA A 91 -18.31 3.32 -4.38
N PRO A 92 -17.40 2.32 -4.37
CA PRO A 92 -16.93 1.70 -5.60
C PRO A 92 -18.08 1.11 -6.44
N GLU A 93 -18.04 1.37 -7.74
CA GLU A 93 -18.88 0.73 -8.75
C GLU A 93 -18.17 -0.41 -9.46
N SER A 94 -16.90 -0.20 -9.80
CA SER A 94 -15.99 -1.17 -10.40
C SER A 94 -14.55 -0.86 -10.01
N ASP A 95 -13.69 -1.86 -10.02
CA ASP A 95 -12.26 -1.74 -9.77
C ASP A 95 -11.42 -2.30 -10.92
N GLN A 96 -10.15 -1.91 -10.96
CA GLN A 96 -9.15 -2.44 -11.89
C GLN A 96 -7.80 -2.54 -11.16
N HIS A 97 -7.08 -3.65 -11.37
CA HIS A 97 -5.76 -3.90 -10.81
C HIS A 97 -4.75 -4.11 -11.93
N PHE A 98 -3.59 -3.47 -11.81
CA PHE A 98 -2.48 -3.60 -12.74
C PHE A 98 -1.18 -3.74 -11.96
N LEU A 99 -0.35 -4.69 -12.34
CA LEU A 99 0.98 -4.89 -11.79
C LEU A 99 1.96 -5.18 -12.93
N GLY A 100 3.09 -4.49 -12.94
CA GLY A 100 4.10 -4.68 -13.99
C GLY A 100 5.48 -4.21 -13.57
N ARG A 101 6.51 -4.78 -14.20
CA ARG A 101 7.88 -4.28 -14.09
C ARG A 101 8.11 -3.18 -15.11
N VAL A 102 8.46 -1.98 -14.66
CA VAL A 102 8.54 -0.78 -15.51
C VAL A 102 10.00 -0.39 -15.72
N GLU A 103 10.51 -0.60 -16.94
CA GLU A 103 11.83 -0.13 -17.37
C GLU A 103 11.78 1.40 -17.59
N PHE A 104 12.06 2.16 -16.52
CA PHE A 104 11.98 3.62 -16.53
C PHE A 104 12.87 4.27 -17.60
N GLY A 105 13.99 3.67 -17.98
CA GLY A 105 14.84 4.14 -19.09
C GLY A 105 14.11 4.26 -20.43
N ASN A 106 13.10 3.42 -20.66
CA ASN A 106 12.30 3.40 -21.91
C ASN A 106 11.04 4.29 -21.82
N VAL A 107 10.59 4.64 -20.61
CA VAL A 107 9.39 5.47 -20.38
C VAL A 107 9.75 6.94 -20.16
N ILE A 108 10.91 7.21 -19.56
CA ILE A 108 11.35 8.57 -19.23
C ILE A 108 12.20 9.14 -20.39
N GLY A 109 11.57 9.90 -21.28
CA GLY A 109 12.27 10.78 -22.23
C GLY A 109 11.96 10.55 -23.70
N ASP A 110 11.16 9.53 -24.05
CA ASP A 110 10.62 9.40 -25.41
C ASP A 110 9.32 10.22 -25.50
N ASN A 111 9.26 11.15 -26.46
CA ASN A 111 8.19 12.10 -26.82
C ASN A 111 7.15 12.47 -25.72
N GLY A 112 7.29 13.69 -25.17
CA GLY A 112 6.39 14.24 -24.16
C GLY A 112 4.91 14.25 -24.58
N TYR A 113 4.10 13.46 -23.85
CA TYR A 113 2.65 13.30 -24.01
C TYR A 113 2.15 13.25 -25.46
N ASP A 114 2.75 12.41 -26.28
CA ASP A 114 2.06 11.96 -27.49
C ASP A 114 0.86 11.09 -27.07
N VAL A 115 -0.34 11.60 -27.31
CA VAL A 115 -1.59 10.83 -27.23
C VAL A 115 -1.52 9.77 -28.33
N ASN A 116 -0.97 8.61 -27.98
CA ASN A 116 -0.56 7.59 -28.94
C ASN A 116 -1.73 7.19 -29.85
N LYS A 117 -1.61 7.58 -31.13
CA LYS A 117 -2.47 7.06 -32.20
C LYS A 117 -2.25 5.55 -32.30
N PRO A 118 -3.30 4.74 -32.56
CA PRO A 118 -3.17 3.29 -32.61
C PRO A 118 -2.30 2.86 -33.79
N GLN A 119 -1.04 2.51 -33.50
CA GLN A 119 -0.08 2.12 -34.53
C GLN A 119 -0.19 0.63 -34.83
N LYS A 120 -0.47 0.30 -36.09
CA LYS A 120 -0.45 -1.10 -36.58
C LYS A 120 0.99 -1.61 -36.50
N GLY A 121 1.20 -2.70 -35.76
CA GLY A 121 2.54 -3.15 -35.38
C GLY A 121 3.30 -3.99 -36.43
N VAL A 122 4.53 -4.35 -36.06
CA VAL A 122 5.36 -5.43 -36.63
C VAL A 122 6.08 -6.11 -35.45
N GLY A 123 6.27 -7.43 -35.50
CA GLY A 123 6.72 -8.21 -34.35
C GLY A 123 8.23 -8.14 -34.02
N GLY A 124 8.54 -8.21 -32.73
CA GLY A 124 9.89 -8.33 -32.15
C GLY A 124 9.78 -8.69 -30.66
N PHE A 125 10.84 -9.27 -30.07
CA PHE A 125 10.80 -9.87 -28.71
C PHE A 125 10.87 -8.84 -27.56
N PHE A 126 9.84 -7.98 -27.42
CA PHE A 126 9.66 -7.09 -26.27
C PHE A 126 8.21 -7.21 -25.77
N LYS A 127 8.02 -7.73 -24.54
CA LYS A 127 6.67 -8.00 -23.97
C LYS A 127 6.45 -7.49 -22.54
N SER A 128 7.50 -7.19 -21.75
CA SER A 128 7.39 -6.81 -20.34
C SER A 128 6.64 -5.47 -20.16
N SER A 129 7.25 -4.37 -20.58
CA SER A 129 6.66 -3.02 -20.53
C SER A 129 5.40 -2.90 -21.38
N ALA A 130 5.40 -3.53 -22.56
CA ALA A 130 4.25 -3.54 -23.45
C ALA A 130 3.00 -4.20 -22.84
N SER A 131 3.14 -5.20 -21.97
CA SER A 131 1.97 -5.86 -21.34
C SER A 131 1.29 -4.94 -20.31
N PHE A 132 2.05 -4.19 -19.52
CA PHE A 132 1.51 -3.13 -18.67
C PHE A 132 0.84 -2.05 -19.51
N LEU A 133 1.51 -1.59 -20.59
CA LEU A 133 0.99 -0.53 -21.44
C LEU A 133 -0.25 -0.92 -22.27
N THR A 134 -0.42 -2.20 -22.63
CA THR A 134 -1.54 -2.71 -23.44
C THR A 134 -2.69 -3.30 -22.61
N GLY A 135 -2.43 -3.84 -21.41
CA GLY A 135 -3.45 -4.42 -20.55
C GLY A 135 -4.51 -3.43 -20.03
N ILE A 136 -4.15 -2.14 -20.00
CA ILE A 136 -4.99 -1.03 -19.52
C ILE A 136 -6.00 -0.55 -20.58
N GLY A 137 -5.90 -1.00 -21.84
CA GLY A 137 -6.63 -0.41 -22.97
C GLY A 137 -8.03 -0.95 -23.30
N ASN A 138 -8.53 -2.00 -22.62
CA ASN A 138 -9.69 -2.77 -23.09
C ASN A 138 -10.91 -2.85 -22.13
N SER A 139 -10.87 -2.18 -20.97
CA SER A 139 -11.92 -2.21 -19.94
C SER A 139 -12.77 -0.94 -19.92
N LEU A 140 -13.99 -1.02 -20.48
CA LEU A 140 -15.16 -0.16 -20.21
C LEU A 140 -14.95 1.37 -20.25
N HIS A 141 -15.14 1.98 -21.42
CA HIS A 141 -15.52 3.39 -21.66
C HIS A 141 -14.67 4.53 -21.07
N LEU A 142 -13.60 4.23 -20.32
CA LEU A 142 -12.62 5.19 -19.82
C LEU A 142 -11.25 4.82 -20.42
N ASN A 143 -10.80 5.60 -21.39
CA ASN A 143 -9.48 5.43 -22.02
C ASN A 143 -8.38 5.88 -21.04
N PHE A 144 -8.08 5.07 -20.03
CA PHE A 144 -6.95 5.30 -19.13
C PHE A 144 -5.65 5.19 -19.95
N ASN A 145 -4.88 6.28 -20.00
CA ASN A 145 -3.55 6.24 -20.63
C ASN A 145 -2.56 5.61 -19.65
N SER A 146 -2.14 4.39 -19.93
CA SER A 146 -1.20 3.59 -19.14
C SER A 146 0.15 4.28 -18.88
N THR A 147 0.62 5.09 -19.83
CA THR A 147 1.84 5.91 -19.66
C THR A 147 1.61 7.07 -18.68
N GLY A 148 0.37 7.54 -18.55
CA GLY A 148 0.00 8.70 -17.73
C GLY A 148 0.28 8.51 -16.23
N PHE A 149 -0.09 7.37 -15.65
CA PHE A 149 0.16 7.08 -14.24
C PHE A 149 1.66 7.02 -13.91
N VAL A 150 2.48 6.47 -14.82
CA VAL A 150 3.94 6.44 -14.67
C VAL A 150 4.54 7.85 -14.81
N GLN A 151 3.97 8.70 -15.68
CA GLN A 151 4.39 10.09 -15.81
C GLN A 151 4.08 10.92 -14.55
N MET A 152 3.00 10.63 -13.82
CA MET A 152 2.65 11.30 -12.54
C MET A 152 3.66 11.05 -11.40
N LEU A 153 4.62 10.14 -11.60
CA LEU A 153 5.73 9.90 -10.67
C LEU A 153 6.86 10.95 -10.81
N LEU A 154 6.78 11.80 -11.83
CA LEU A 154 7.74 12.85 -12.16
C LEU A 154 7.03 14.19 -12.38
N ILE A 155 7.75 15.30 -12.16
CA ILE A 155 7.22 16.64 -12.37
C ILE A 155 7.32 17.01 -13.86
N ASP A 156 8.53 16.93 -14.41
CA ASP A 156 8.81 17.07 -15.84
C ASP A 156 10.12 16.32 -16.13
N SER A 157 10.04 15.31 -16.99
CA SER A 157 11.16 14.40 -17.29
C SER A 157 12.32 15.04 -18.06
N ASN A 158 12.10 16.21 -18.67
CA ASN A 158 13.01 16.81 -19.64
C ASN A 158 13.41 18.25 -19.24
N ASP A 159 12.42 19.07 -18.90
CA ASP A 159 12.51 20.54 -18.96
C ASP A 159 12.15 21.23 -17.62
N PHE A 160 12.30 20.54 -16.48
CA PHE A 160 12.08 21.14 -15.16
C PHE A 160 13.14 22.21 -14.85
N ASP A 161 12.90 23.46 -15.26
CA ASP A 161 13.80 24.60 -15.08
C ASP A 161 13.07 25.96 -15.00
N ARG A 162 13.84 27.05 -14.83
CA ARG A 162 13.32 28.44 -14.76
C ARG A 162 12.96 29.10 -16.09
N GLN A 163 13.31 28.49 -17.23
CA GLN A 163 12.91 28.96 -18.56
C GLN A 163 11.48 28.51 -18.86
N HIS A 164 11.11 27.33 -18.36
CA HIS A 164 9.81 26.70 -18.58
C HIS A 164 8.85 26.82 -17.39
N TYR A 165 9.33 27.11 -16.17
CA TYR A 165 8.50 27.25 -14.98
C TYR A 165 8.76 28.52 -14.16
N ALA A 166 7.67 29.14 -13.71
CA ALA A 166 7.67 30.15 -12.66
C ALA A 166 7.37 29.50 -11.30
N PHE A 167 8.00 30.03 -10.24
CA PHE A 167 7.94 29.50 -8.87
C PHE A 167 7.51 30.59 -7.90
N ASN A 168 6.50 30.31 -7.06
CA ASN A 168 5.96 31.24 -6.08
C ASN A 168 6.02 30.62 -4.68
N PHE A 169 6.71 31.24 -3.73
CA PHE A 169 6.78 30.72 -2.36
C PHE A 169 5.44 30.90 -1.63
N VAL A 170 4.96 29.81 -1.04
CA VAL A 170 3.69 29.76 -0.30
C VAL A 170 3.95 29.85 1.21
N ARG A 171 4.70 28.88 1.76
CA ARG A 171 4.94 28.71 3.20
C ARG A 171 6.11 27.75 3.46
N ASN A 172 6.52 27.63 4.71
CA ASN A 172 7.28 26.47 5.18
C ASN A 172 6.31 25.47 5.83
N GLU A 173 6.61 24.19 5.75
CA GLU A 173 5.78 23.10 6.27
C GLU A 173 6.65 21.91 6.68
N PHE A 174 6.25 21.16 7.70
CA PHE A 174 6.89 19.90 8.06
C PHE A 174 6.08 18.73 7.52
N LEU A 175 6.70 17.87 6.71
CA LEU A 175 6.14 16.58 6.34
C LEU A 175 6.78 15.53 7.24
N GLY A 176 6.09 15.17 8.32
CA GLY A 176 6.68 14.36 9.39
C GLY A 176 7.90 15.05 10.01
N ASN A 177 9.06 14.39 9.94
CA ASN A 177 10.33 14.91 10.47
C ASN A 177 11.13 15.71 9.41
N THR A 178 10.59 15.91 8.20
CA THR A 178 11.27 16.58 7.10
C THR A 178 10.80 18.04 6.96
N PRO A 179 11.64 19.05 7.25
CA PRO A 179 11.32 20.45 7.00
C PRO A 179 11.32 20.75 5.51
N THR A 180 10.26 21.42 5.03
CA THR A 180 10.08 21.76 3.61
C THR A 180 9.73 23.24 3.41
N ALA A 181 10.13 23.78 2.25
CA ALA A 181 9.61 25.01 1.69
C ALA A 181 8.64 24.66 0.55
N VAL A 182 7.47 25.28 0.57
CA VAL A 182 6.35 24.98 -0.32
C VAL A 182 6.28 26.05 -1.41
N PHE A 183 6.25 25.62 -2.67
CA PHE A 183 6.17 26.51 -3.82
C PHE A 183 5.04 26.11 -4.76
N ASP A 184 4.28 27.09 -5.24
CA ASP A 184 3.41 26.92 -6.41
C ASP A 184 4.26 27.02 -7.67
N VAL A 185 4.05 26.09 -8.60
CA VAL A 185 4.79 25.92 -9.86
C VAL A 185 3.81 26.13 -11.01
N THR A 186 4.17 26.99 -11.96
CA THR A 186 3.32 27.34 -13.10
C THR A 186 4.14 27.33 -14.39
N PRO A 187 3.72 26.60 -15.43
CA PRO A 187 4.45 26.57 -16.69
C PRO A 187 4.32 27.91 -17.42
N ILE A 188 5.39 28.36 -18.05
CA ILE A 188 5.50 29.64 -18.74
C ILE A 188 5.95 29.45 -20.20
N GLY A 189 5.70 30.47 -21.03
CA GLY A 189 6.01 30.44 -22.46
C GLY A 189 4.81 30.05 -23.33
N LYS A 190 5.07 29.62 -24.56
CA LYS A 190 4.04 29.34 -25.58
C LYS A 190 3.61 27.87 -25.66
N ASN A 191 4.45 26.95 -25.19
CA ASN A 191 4.23 25.50 -25.25
C ASN A 191 4.15 24.95 -23.82
N THR A 192 3.02 25.20 -23.16
CA THR A 192 2.78 24.76 -21.78
C THR A 192 2.02 23.43 -21.69
N ARG A 193 1.45 22.92 -22.78
CA ARG A 193 0.67 21.66 -22.77
C ARG A 193 1.50 20.50 -22.21
N GLY A 194 0.92 19.71 -21.32
CA GLY A 194 1.57 18.53 -20.73
C GLY A 194 2.63 18.84 -19.68
N ARG A 195 2.88 20.13 -19.38
CA ARG A 195 3.77 20.57 -18.30
C ARG A 195 3.02 20.60 -16.97
N PHE A 196 3.73 20.31 -15.88
CA PHE A 196 3.15 20.29 -14.54
C PHE A 196 2.66 21.67 -14.09
N PHE A 197 1.48 21.71 -13.50
CA PHE A 197 0.90 22.88 -12.85
C PHE A 197 0.37 22.46 -11.48
N GLY A 198 0.85 23.10 -10.41
CA GLY A 198 0.51 22.68 -9.06
C GLY A 198 1.47 23.21 -8.01
N ARG A 199 1.76 22.38 -7.01
CA ARG A 199 2.55 22.73 -5.84
C ARG A 199 3.58 21.66 -5.53
N ILE A 200 4.77 22.09 -5.13
CA ILE A 200 5.90 21.23 -4.74
C ILE A 200 6.32 21.52 -3.29
N TRP A 201 6.75 20.48 -2.58
CA TRP A 201 7.38 20.56 -1.27
C TRP A 201 8.85 20.18 -1.43
N VAL A 202 9.73 21.16 -1.21
CA VAL A 202 11.17 21.02 -1.35
C VAL A 202 11.79 20.92 0.04
N GLU A 203 12.49 19.82 0.36
CA GLU A 203 13.16 19.72 1.67
C GLU A 203 14.31 20.72 1.78
N THR A 204 14.43 21.37 2.94
CA THR A 204 15.22 22.60 3.07
C THR A 204 16.74 22.39 3.15
N GLY A 205 17.21 21.15 3.27
CA GLY A 205 18.64 20.83 3.36
C GLY A 205 19.28 20.76 1.98
N GLU A 206 19.02 19.66 1.27
CA GLU A 206 19.66 19.34 -0.01
C GLU A 206 18.83 19.71 -1.24
N GLY A 207 17.61 20.21 -1.03
CA GLY A 207 16.71 20.70 -2.07
C GLY A 207 15.93 19.60 -2.78
N ASN A 208 15.82 18.40 -2.23
CA ASN A 208 15.04 17.34 -2.89
C ASN A 208 13.54 17.67 -2.90
N ILE A 209 12.86 17.38 -3.99
CA ILE A 209 11.39 17.49 -4.05
C ILE A 209 10.80 16.19 -3.52
N VAL A 210 10.10 16.27 -2.39
CA VAL A 210 9.64 15.11 -1.61
C VAL A 210 8.15 14.83 -1.74
N ARG A 211 7.37 15.83 -2.15
CA ARG A 211 5.95 15.72 -2.52
C ARG A 211 5.64 16.74 -3.61
N PHE A 212 4.75 16.41 -4.53
CA PHE A 212 4.17 17.36 -5.46
C PHE A 212 2.73 16.98 -5.81
N ASN A 213 1.84 17.97 -5.84
CA ASN A 213 0.42 17.77 -6.12
C ASN A 213 -0.08 18.79 -7.15
N GLY A 214 -0.92 18.36 -8.08
CA GLY A 214 -1.34 19.21 -9.20
C GLY A 214 -1.92 18.40 -10.35
N ASP A 215 -1.80 18.96 -11.54
CA ASP A 215 -2.24 18.38 -12.81
C ASP A 215 -1.25 18.75 -13.93
N PHE A 216 -1.38 18.18 -15.13
CA PHE A 216 -0.67 18.65 -16.31
C PHE A 216 -1.54 19.61 -17.13
N ALA A 217 -0.95 20.66 -17.71
CA ALA A 217 -1.73 21.68 -18.39
C ALA A 217 -2.37 21.17 -19.71
N GLY A 218 -3.71 21.23 -19.78
CA GLY A 218 -4.52 20.95 -20.98
C GLY A 218 -4.43 22.00 -22.08
N THR A 219 -5.06 21.72 -23.23
CA THR A 219 -5.28 22.69 -24.32
C THR A 219 -6.51 23.58 -24.11
N ASP A 220 -7.59 23.05 -23.53
CA ASP A 220 -8.83 23.80 -23.31
C ASP A 220 -9.21 23.92 -21.83
N LYS A 221 -9.68 25.11 -21.42
CA LYS A 221 -10.13 25.40 -20.04
C LYS A 221 -11.47 24.73 -19.64
N GLY A 222 -11.98 23.81 -20.46
CA GLY A 222 -13.31 23.18 -20.32
C GLY A 222 -13.31 21.65 -20.30
N TYR A 223 -12.15 21.01 -20.43
CA TYR A 223 -12.00 19.56 -20.38
C TYR A 223 -10.80 19.18 -19.51
N SER A 224 -10.98 18.27 -18.55
CA SER A 224 -9.86 17.60 -17.89
C SER A 224 -9.21 16.60 -18.86
N GLU A 225 -8.23 17.09 -19.62
CA GLU A 225 -7.34 16.26 -20.46
C GLU A 225 -6.42 15.37 -19.62
N TYR A 226 -6.17 15.78 -18.38
CA TYR A 226 -5.27 15.17 -17.42
C TYR A 226 -6.02 15.00 -16.08
N TYR A 227 -5.42 14.29 -15.12
CA TYR A 227 -6.05 13.97 -13.84
C TYR A 227 -5.28 14.60 -12.69
N HIS A 228 -5.99 15.11 -11.69
CA HIS A 228 -5.38 15.64 -10.48
C HIS A 228 -4.69 14.51 -9.69
N PHE A 229 -3.42 14.73 -9.33
CA PHE A 229 -2.59 13.75 -8.63
C PHE A 229 -1.77 14.35 -7.49
N ASP A 230 -1.38 13.50 -6.55
CA ASP A 230 -0.48 13.80 -5.43
C ASP A 230 0.58 12.71 -5.32
N SER A 231 1.83 13.07 -5.60
CA SER A 231 2.97 12.15 -5.73
C SER A 231 3.96 12.35 -4.59
N TRP A 232 4.38 11.25 -3.97
CA TRP A 232 5.20 11.22 -2.76
C TRP A 232 6.50 10.44 -2.96
N ARG A 233 7.58 10.94 -2.36
CA ARG A 233 8.90 10.31 -2.36
C ARG A 233 9.39 10.05 -0.94
N THR A 234 10.00 8.89 -0.70
CA THR A 234 10.69 8.57 0.57
C THR A 234 12.21 8.62 0.40
N ASN A 235 12.92 8.91 1.49
CA ASN A 235 14.38 8.94 1.49
C ASN A 235 14.95 7.53 1.67
N VAL A 236 15.41 6.93 0.57
CA VAL A 236 15.81 5.51 0.50
C VAL A 236 17.30 5.27 0.72
N GLN A 237 18.12 6.28 0.52
CA GLN A 237 19.57 6.28 0.75
C GLN A 237 20.02 7.70 1.14
N PRO A 238 21.26 7.93 1.62
CA PRO A 238 21.75 9.28 1.90
C PRO A 238 21.57 10.22 0.70
N ASN A 239 20.76 11.27 0.87
CA ASN A 239 20.41 12.26 -0.14
C ASN A 239 19.72 11.74 -1.43
N LEU A 240 19.16 10.52 -1.42
CA LEU A 240 18.36 9.98 -2.52
C LEU A 240 16.88 9.83 -2.13
N TRP A 241 16.02 10.56 -2.84
CA TRP A 241 14.57 10.51 -2.67
C TRP A 241 13.93 9.97 -3.95
N LEU A 242 13.25 8.83 -3.87
CA LEU A 242 12.63 8.17 -5.03
C LEU A 242 11.10 8.13 -4.87
N PRO A 243 10.33 8.18 -5.98
CA PRO A 243 8.89 7.96 -5.97
C PRO A 243 8.52 6.67 -5.23
N THR A 244 7.63 6.78 -4.25
CA THR A 244 7.13 5.63 -3.49
C THR A 244 5.70 5.34 -3.91
N SER A 245 4.90 6.40 -4.09
CA SER A 245 3.49 6.28 -4.45
C SER A 245 2.92 7.55 -5.06
N SER A 246 1.86 7.42 -5.83
CA SER A 246 1.00 8.53 -6.25
C SER A 246 -0.48 8.20 -6.05
N TYR A 247 -1.24 9.18 -5.57
CA TYR A 247 -2.69 9.16 -5.50
C TYR A 247 -3.28 9.99 -6.65
N VAL A 248 -4.40 9.55 -7.21
CA VAL A 248 -5.16 10.26 -8.26
C VAL A 248 -6.62 10.30 -7.86
N GLU A 249 -7.25 11.45 -8.01
CA GLU A 249 -8.68 11.64 -7.74
C GLU A 249 -9.27 12.60 -8.78
N GLU A 250 -10.38 12.22 -9.39
CA GLU A 250 -11.08 13.06 -10.35
C GLU A 250 -12.58 13.10 -10.00
N SER A 251 -13.14 14.31 -9.90
CA SER A 251 -14.58 14.52 -9.72
C SER A 251 -15.35 14.20 -11.01
N ASP A 252 -16.57 13.67 -10.93
CA ASP A 252 -17.41 13.63 -12.12
C ASP A 252 -18.04 15.02 -12.38
N PRO A 253 -17.67 15.74 -13.45
CA PRO A 253 -18.24 17.06 -13.75
C PRO A 253 -19.73 16.99 -14.12
N LYS A 254 -20.30 15.80 -14.31
CA LYS A 254 -21.73 15.58 -14.55
C LYS A 254 -22.51 15.18 -13.29
N SER A 255 -21.83 14.91 -12.17
CA SER A 255 -22.48 14.46 -10.94
C SER A 255 -23.14 15.63 -10.21
N PRO A 256 -24.47 15.60 -9.98
CA PRO A 256 -25.16 16.63 -9.19
C PRO A 256 -24.86 16.52 -7.68
N SER A 257 -24.23 15.42 -7.24
CA SER A 257 -23.87 15.11 -5.85
C SER A 257 -22.38 15.28 -5.55
N HIS A 258 -21.60 15.88 -6.47
CA HIS A 258 -20.14 16.00 -6.37
C HIS A 258 -19.41 14.65 -6.14
N THR A 259 -19.99 13.56 -6.62
CA THR A 259 -19.40 12.23 -6.55
C THR A 259 -18.12 12.19 -7.39
N LEU A 260 -17.13 11.45 -6.91
CA LEU A 260 -15.93 11.19 -7.69
C LEU A 260 -16.27 10.34 -8.92
N LYS A 261 -15.53 10.55 -10.00
CA LYS A 261 -15.55 9.69 -11.18
C LYS A 261 -14.72 8.44 -10.90
N PHE A 262 -13.49 8.62 -10.41
CA PHE A 262 -12.64 7.55 -9.95
C PHE A 262 -11.60 8.04 -8.94
N LYS A 263 -11.08 7.09 -8.16
CA LYS A 263 -9.84 7.21 -7.37
C LYS A 263 -8.82 6.21 -7.93
N ALA A 264 -7.53 6.50 -7.82
CA ALA A 264 -6.50 5.50 -8.05
C ALA A 264 -5.31 5.70 -7.12
N ILE A 265 -4.61 4.61 -6.84
CA ILE A 265 -3.33 4.59 -6.13
C ILE A 265 -2.31 3.84 -6.98
N THR A 266 -1.10 4.36 -7.06
CA THR A 266 0.04 3.66 -7.63
C THR A 266 1.13 3.52 -6.57
N HIS A 267 1.63 2.30 -6.37
CA HIS A 267 2.76 1.98 -5.50
C HIS A 267 3.96 1.55 -6.36
N ILE A 268 5.18 1.90 -5.92
CA ILE A 268 6.43 1.54 -6.60
C ILE A 268 7.39 0.97 -5.56
N TRP A 269 8.01 -0.16 -5.88
CA TRP A 269 9.07 -0.79 -5.07
C TRP A 269 10.02 -1.61 -5.94
N GLY A 270 11.08 -2.17 -5.36
CA GLY A 270 12.04 -2.97 -6.11
C GLY A 270 13.12 -2.14 -6.80
N TYR A 271 13.42 -0.93 -6.33
CA TYR A 271 14.53 -0.13 -6.89
C TYR A 271 15.90 -0.80 -6.73
N SER A 272 16.08 -1.70 -5.75
CA SER A 272 17.32 -2.47 -5.58
C SER A 272 17.31 -3.83 -6.28
N LEU A 273 16.16 -4.29 -6.80
CA LEU A 273 16.04 -5.56 -7.52
C LEU A 273 16.90 -5.53 -8.79
N LYS A 274 18.07 -6.14 -8.70
CA LYS A 274 18.97 -6.34 -9.83
C LYS A 274 18.19 -7.07 -10.93
N VAL A 275 18.18 -6.51 -12.14
CA VAL A 275 17.85 -7.29 -13.34
C VAL A 275 18.89 -8.41 -13.40
N PRO A 276 18.51 -9.71 -13.49
CA PRO A 276 19.48 -10.79 -13.58
C PRO A 276 20.38 -10.59 -14.79
N THR A 277 21.63 -10.20 -14.56
CA THR A 277 22.68 -10.24 -15.57
C THR A 277 23.19 -11.67 -15.67
N LYS A 278 23.50 -12.13 -16.87
CA LYS A 278 23.86 -13.54 -17.15
C LYS A 278 25.09 -14.07 -16.41
N ASP A 279 25.83 -13.20 -15.73
CA ASP A 279 27.10 -13.51 -15.07
C ASP A 279 27.00 -13.56 -13.52
N SER A 280 25.82 -13.31 -12.92
CA SER A 280 25.70 -13.20 -11.45
C SER A 280 25.59 -14.53 -10.68
N GLU A 281 25.75 -15.68 -11.34
CA GLU A 281 25.61 -17.01 -10.70
C GLU A 281 26.79 -17.43 -9.82
N ASN A 282 27.91 -16.70 -9.83
CA ASN A 282 29.09 -16.99 -9.00
C ASN A 282 29.34 -15.92 -7.94
N THR A 283 28.56 -15.94 -6.86
CA THR A 283 28.95 -15.31 -5.59
C THR A 283 28.97 -16.37 -4.49
N SER A 284 30.14 -16.99 -4.27
CA SER A 284 30.33 -17.92 -3.16
C SER A 284 30.26 -17.14 -1.84
N LEU A 285 29.13 -17.25 -1.15
CA LEU A 285 28.98 -16.77 0.23
C LEU A 285 29.77 -17.70 1.16
N GLU A 286 31.07 -17.45 1.34
CA GLU A 286 31.80 -17.99 2.48
C GLU A 286 31.17 -17.46 3.76
N VAL A 287 30.41 -18.31 4.45
CA VAL A 287 29.83 -17.98 5.75
C VAL A 287 30.94 -17.99 6.80
N VAL A 288 31.54 -16.82 7.03
CA VAL A 288 32.61 -16.62 8.02
C VAL A 288 32.09 -17.04 9.40
N GLY A 289 32.60 -18.17 9.91
CA GLY A 289 32.21 -18.74 11.20
C GLY A 289 31.27 -19.95 11.15
N ALA A 290 30.91 -20.45 9.96
CA ALA A 290 30.25 -21.76 9.84
C ALA A 290 31.27 -22.89 10.06
N THR A 291 31.08 -23.69 11.11
CA THR A 291 31.78 -24.97 11.26
C THR A 291 31.16 -25.99 10.31
N ASP A 292 31.94 -26.52 9.37
CA ASP A 292 31.50 -27.63 8.52
C ASP A 292 31.36 -28.91 9.36
N VAL A 293 30.11 -29.32 9.58
CA VAL A 293 29.72 -30.56 10.28
C VAL A 293 29.21 -31.63 9.31
N SER A 294 29.47 -31.50 8.00
CA SER A 294 29.05 -32.48 6.99
C SER A 294 29.64 -33.88 7.25
N ASN A 295 30.82 -33.97 7.86
CA ASN A 295 31.43 -35.24 8.28
C ASN A 295 30.65 -35.98 9.39
N ASP A 296 29.82 -35.27 10.17
CA ASP A 296 28.96 -35.84 11.22
C ASP A 296 27.52 -36.09 10.72
N ALA A 297 27.20 -35.71 9.47
CA ALA A 297 25.87 -35.87 8.89
C ALA A 297 25.61 -37.34 8.52
N GLN A 298 24.57 -37.93 9.09
CA GLN A 298 24.09 -39.26 8.70
C GLN A 298 23.27 -39.20 7.40
N ASP A 299 23.35 -40.25 6.59
CA ASP A 299 22.49 -40.43 5.43
C ASP A 299 21.01 -40.29 5.80
N VAL A 300 20.28 -39.45 5.05
CA VAL A 300 18.84 -39.28 5.27
C VAL A 300 18.07 -40.52 4.83
N SER A 301 17.20 -41.02 5.71
CA SER A 301 16.26 -42.09 5.34
C SER A 301 15.40 -41.69 4.13
N PRO A 302 14.81 -42.64 3.37
CA PRO A 302 13.98 -42.32 2.21
C PRO A 302 12.83 -41.33 2.50
N LEU A 303 12.22 -41.41 3.69
CA LEU A 303 11.21 -40.44 4.14
C LEU A 303 11.82 -39.07 4.49
N GLY A 304 13.04 -39.05 5.04
CA GLY A 304 13.81 -37.83 5.27
C GLY A 304 14.17 -37.13 3.96
N ALA A 305 14.65 -37.88 2.96
CA ALA A 305 14.92 -37.39 1.62
C ALA A 305 13.67 -36.80 0.95
N GLN A 306 12.52 -37.48 1.04
CA GLN A 306 11.26 -36.95 0.50
C GLN A 306 10.84 -35.62 1.17
N ARG A 307 11.02 -35.49 2.49
CA ARG A 307 10.74 -34.24 3.22
C ARG A 307 11.71 -33.12 2.86
N ALA A 308 13.00 -33.42 2.73
CA ALA A 308 14.00 -32.47 2.27
C ALA A 308 13.71 -31.99 0.83
N TRP A 309 13.23 -32.88 -0.04
CA TRP A 309 12.85 -32.53 -1.42
C TRP A 309 11.64 -31.60 -1.49
N VAL A 310 10.62 -31.81 -0.66
CA VAL A 310 9.48 -30.87 -0.51
C VAL A 310 9.96 -29.52 0.05
N GLN A 311 10.89 -29.54 1.01
CA GLN A 311 11.48 -28.30 1.53
C GLN A 311 12.26 -27.53 0.47
N GLN A 312 13.04 -28.22 -0.37
CA GLN A 312 13.78 -27.58 -1.46
C GLN A 312 12.82 -26.93 -2.47
N ALA A 313 11.70 -27.57 -2.82
CA ALA A 313 10.67 -26.95 -3.65
C ALA A 313 10.08 -25.69 -3.00
N GLU A 314 9.83 -25.72 -1.70
CA GLU A 314 9.30 -24.59 -0.93
C GLU A 314 10.29 -23.41 -0.89
N ASP A 315 11.53 -23.67 -0.48
CA ASP A 315 12.57 -22.65 -0.35
C ASP A 315 12.89 -22.02 -1.72
N ASN A 316 12.96 -22.82 -2.79
CA ASN A 316 13.13 -22.36 -4.17
C ASN A 316 12.01 -21.40 -4.63
N ILE A 317 10.74 -21.68 -4.31
CA ILE A 317 9.62 -20.80 -4.70
C ILE A 317 9.63 -19.52 -3.89
N ILE A 318 9.88 -19.60 -2.58
CA ILE A 318 9.97 -18.41 -1.72
C ILE A 318 11.12 -17.51 -2.16
N GLU A 319 12.29 -18.07 -2.46
CA GLU A 319 13.39 -17.31 -3.06
C GLU A 319 12.99 -16.71 -4.40
N ARG A 320 12.33 -17.48 -5.27
CA ARG A 320 11.93 -17.01 -6.60
C ARG A 320 10.92 -15.86 -6.56
N LEU A 321 9.93 -15.92 -5.67
CA LEU A 321 8.96 -14.85 -5.46
C LEU A 321 9.62 -13.60 -4.85
N TYR A 322 10.61 -13.78 -3.97
CA TYR A 322 11.41 -12.69 -3.41
C TYR A 322 12.31 -12.02 -4.47
N GLN A 323 13.06 -12.80 -5.26
CA GLN A 323 13.86 -12.29 -6.40
C GLN A 323 13.00 -11.58 -7.47
N ALA A 324 11.72 -11.95 -7.58
CA ALA A 324 10.77 -11.28 -8.47
C ALA A 324 10.19 -9.99 -7.89
N GLY A 325 10.48 -9.66 -6.62
CA GLY A 325 9.92 -8.51 -5.92
C GLY A 325 8.45 -8.68 -5.54
N LEU A 326 7.97 -9.90 -5.37
CA LEU A 326 6.57 -10.17 -4.99
C LEU A 326 6.42 -10.42 -3.48
N LEU A 327 7.39 -11.09 -2.86
CA LEU A 327 7.45 -11.21 -1.40
C LEU A 327 8.28 -10.08 -0.80
N ASP A 328 7.90 -9.68 0.41
CA ASP A 328 8.66 -8.74 1.23
C ASP A 328 10.07 -9.25 1.57
N ALA A 329 10.98 -8.37 1.94
CA ALA A 329 12.18 -8.80 2.69
C ALA A 329 11.81 -9.02 4.17
N PRO A 330 12.37 -10.04 4.86
CA PRO A 330 11.94 -10.43 6.20
C PRO A 330 11.79 -9.26 7.19
N SER A 331 10.62 -9.22 7.84
CA SER A 331 10.15 -8.11 8.66
C SER A 331 9.80 -8.53 10.10
N ASP A 332 9.75 -7.56 11.03
CA ASP A 332 9.26 -7.83 12.39
C ASP A 332 7.76 -8.21 12.41
N PHE A 333 7.02 -7.83 11.37
CA PHE A 333 5.60 -8.17 11.22
C PHE A 333 5.39 -9.65 10.84
N ASP A 334 6.26 -10.21 9.99
CA ASP A 334 6.29 -11.65 9.70
C ASP A 334 6.37 -12.50 10.98
N LYS A 335 7.19 -12.03 11.94
CA LYS A 335 7.33 -12.69 13.25
C LYS A 335 6.02 -12.64 14.03
N THR A 336 5.33 -11.50 14.06
CA THR A 336 4.02 -11.39 14.72
C THR A 336 2.99 -12.34 14.10
N LEU A 337 2.94 -12.46 12.76
CA LEU A 337 2.08 -13.43 12.09
C LEU A 337 2.49 -14.88 12.39
N GLY A 338 3.79 -15.17 12.46
CA GLY A 338 4.32 -16.47 12.85
C GLY A 338 3.97 -16.85 14.30
N ASP A 339 4.05 -15.91 15.24
CA ASP A 339 3.68 -16.11 16.63
C ASP A 339 2.16 -16.40 16.75
N LEU A 340 1.31 -15.68 16.00
CA LEU A 340 -0.13 -15.98 15.90
C LEU A 340 -0.39 -17.39 15.32
N ALA A 341 0.31 -17.76 14.24
CA ALA A 341 0.17 -19.09 13.64
C ALA A 341 0.57 -20.22 14.61
N ASN A 342 1.66 -20.04 15.35
CA ASN A 342 2.11 -20.98 16.37
C ASN A 342 1.13 -21.06 17.56
N ASN A 343 0.50 -19.95 17.95
CA ASN A 343 -0.55 -19.94 18.98
C ASN A 343 -1.77 -20.78 18.55
N ILE A 344 -2.22 -20.69 17.28
CA ILE A 344 -3.33 -21.50 16.75
C ILE A 344 -3.00 -23.01 16.85
N LEU A 345 -1.77 -23.41 16.50
CA LEU A 345 -1.31 -24.79 16.65
C LEU A 345 -1.29 -25.23 18.12
N ALA A 346 -0.76 -24.39 19.01
CA ALA A 346 -0.64 -24.67 20.44
C ALA A 346 -2.01 -24.86 21.11
N TYR A 347 -2.98 -23.96 20.87
CA TYR A 347 -4.34 -24.06 21.43
C TYR A 347 -5.09 -25.30 20.93
N ASN A 348 -4.72 -25.84 19.75
CA ASN A 348 -5.28 -27.06 19.20
C ASN A 348 -4.46 -28.33 19.53
N ASN A 349 -3.37 -28.21 20.29
CA ASN A 349 -2.43 -29.31 20.63
C ASN A 349 -1.83 -29.99 19.38
N ILE A 350 -1.52 -29.23 18.33
CA ILE A 350 -0.97 -29.74 17.06
C ILE A 350 0.53 -29.47 16.98
N THR A 351 1.32 -30.54 16.85
CA THR A 351 2.75 -30.46 16.57
C THR A 351 3.01 -30.74 15.10
N LEU A 352 3.60 -29.79 14.39
CA LEU A 352 4.05 -29.98 13.00
C LEU A 352 5.49 -30.53 12.96
N SER A 353 5.82 -31.24 11.87
CA SER A 353 7.17 -31.79 11.65
C SER A 353 8.22 -30.74 11.25
N ARG A 354 7.79 -29.55 10.85
CA ARG A 354 8.60 -28.37 10.53
C ARG A 354 7.88 -27.12 11.07
N PRO A 355 8.60 -26.07 11.49
CA PRO A 355 7.98 -24.83 11.96
C PRO A 355 7.22 -24.12 10.83
N ILE A 356 6.23 -23.30 11.18
CA ILE A 356 5.58 -22.41 10.22
C ILE A 356 6.44 -21.15 10.04
N ARG A 357 6.57 -20.72 8.79
CA ARG A 357 7.01 -19.36 8.42
C ARG A 357 5.80 -18.58 7.91
N VAL A 358 5.77 -17.27 8.13
CA VAL A 358 4.79 -16.38 7.48
C VAL A 358 5.54 -15.28 6.75
N ARG A 359 5.03 -14.84 5.60
CA ARG A 359 5.59 -13.79 4.75
C ARG A 359 4.52 -12.93 4.12
N THR A 360 4.88 -11.69 3.75
CA THR A 360 3.95 -10.75 3.15
C THR A 360 4.10 -10.72 1.62
N LEU A 361 3.03 -11.01 0.89
CA LEU A 361 2.94 -10.75 -0.55
C LEU A 361 2.61 -9.26 -0.74
N LEU A 362 3.40 -8.56 -1.55
CA LEU A 362 3.42 -7.09 -1.63
C LEU A 362 2.21 -6.47 -2.35
N THR A 363 1.27 -7.28 -2.85
CA THR A 363 0.18 -6.83 -3.73
C THR A 363 -1.15 -6.58 -2.98
N GLU A 364 -2.04 -5.80 -3.59
CA GLU A 364 -3.35 -5.44 -3.01
C GLU A 364 -4.48 -6.51 -3.14
N PRO A 365 -4.54 -7.41 -4.14
CA PRO A 365 -5.60 -8.43 -4.23
C PRO A 365 -5.71 -9.32 -2.98
N LEU A 366 -6.93 -9.68 -2.60
CA LEU A 366 -7.24 -10.35 -1.32
C LEU A 366 -6.98 -11.85 -1.39
N GLU A 367 -5.71 -12.23 -1.23
CA GLU A 367 -5.25 -13.61 -1.36
C GLU A 367 -4.34 -14.05 -0.21
N SER A 368 -4.32 -15.37 0.02
CA SER A 368 -3.41 -16.04 0.95
C SER A 368 -3.11 -17.45 0.45
N LEU A 369 -1.96 -18.02 0.76
CA LEU A 369 -1.60 -19.37 0.33
C LEU A 369 -0.59 -20.05 1.25
N ALA A 370 -0.63 -21.38 1.29
CA ALA A 370 0.35 -22.22 1.95
C ALA A 370 1.32 -22.83 0.92
N ILE A 371 2.60 -22.47 1.02
CA ILE A 371 3.71 -23.01 0.21
C ILE A 371 4.52 -23.93 1.12
N GLY A 372 4.22 -25.23 1.11
CA GLY A 372 4.86 -26.19 2.02
C GLY A 372 4.52 -25.89 3.49
N ASN A 373 5.47 -25.36 4.27
CA ASN A 373 5.28 -24.89 5.64
C ASN A 373 5.32 -23.35 5.76
N THR A 374 5.35 -22.61 4.64
CA THR A 374 5.37 -21.14 4.60
C THR A 374 4.01 -20.61 4.20
N ILE A 375 3.37 -19.85 5.07
CA ILE A 375 2.15 -19.11 4.77
C ILE A 375 2.53 -17.77 4.14
N VAL A 376 1.83 -17.39 3.08
CA VAL A 376 1.95 -16.10 2.43
C VAL A 376 0.59 -15.40 2.48
N ILE A 377 0.55 -14.12 2.86
CA ILE A 377 -0.67 -13.32 2.94
C ILE A 377 -0.44 -12.01 2.18
N SER A 378 -1.40 -11.59 1.36
CA SER A 378 -1.30 -10.32 0.64
C SER A 378 -1.42 -9.11 1.57
N LYS A 379 -0.67 -8.06 1.21
CA LYS A 379 -0.67 -6.78 1.91
C LYS A 379 -2.08 -6.20 1.97
N GLY A 380 -2.84 -6.21 0.87
CA GLY A 380 -4.21 -5.69 0.85
C GLY A 380 -5.16 -6.45 1.77
N LEU A 381 -4.98 -7.77 1.94
CA LEU A 381 -5.75 -8.57 2.90
C LEU A 381 -5.37 -8.24 4.35
N ILE A 382 -4.08 -8.01 4.63
CA ILE A 382 -3.61 -7.54 5.94
C ILE A 382 -4.13 -6.12 6.26
N ASP A 383 -4.04 -5.20 5.31
CA ASP A 383 -4.48 -3.81 5.47
C ASP A 383 -5.97 -3.73 5.80
N THR A 384 -6.79 -4.34 4.95
CA THR A 384 -8.26 -4.26 5.03
C THR A 384 -8.83 -5.00 6.24
N THR A 385 -8.09 -5.97 6.79
CA THR A 385 -8.44 -6.64 8.06
C THR A 385 -7.83 -6.00 9.31
N GLY A 386 -6.92 -5.02 9.15
CA GLY A 386 -6.21 -4.30 10.20
C GLY A 386 -7.06 -3.30 11.01
N VAL A 387 -8.29 -3.67 11.37
CA VAL A 387 -9.20 -2.80 12.14
C VAL A 387 -8.65 -2.58 13.55
N VAL A 388 -8.27 -1.34 13.84
CA VAL A 388 -7.63 -0.93 15.10
C VAL A 388 -8.68 -0.78 16.21
N THR A 389 -8.68 -1.72 17.16
CA THR A 389 -9.44 -1.62 18.43
C THR A 389 -8.48 -1.42 19.61
N GLN A 390 -8.96 -0.84 20.71
CA GLN A 390 -8.12 -0.56 21.89
C GLN A 390 -7.46 -1.80 22.51
N ASP A 391 -8.06 -2.97 22.32
CA ASP A 391 -7.61 -4.28 22.79
C ASP A 391 -6.90 -5.12 21.72
N GLY A 392 -6.86 -4.65 20.46
CA GLY A 392 -6.35 -5.41 19.31
C GLY A 392 -7.13 -6.68 18.97
N ALA A 393 -8.26 -6.95 19.64
CA ALA A 393 -8.99 -8.22 19.53
C ALA A 393 -9.57 -8.43 18.12
N GLN A 394 -10.03 -7.36 17.47
CA GLN A 394 -10.62 -7.45 16.13
C GLN A 394 -9.58 -7.80 15.06
N GLN A 395 -8.47 -7.05 14.99
CA GLN A 395 -7.35 -7.35 14.10
C GLN A 395 -6.83 -8.78 14.33
N THR A 396 -6.62 -9.17 15.59
CA THR A 396 -6.14 -10.51 15.95
C THR A 396 -7.13 -11.60 15.52
N GLY A 397 -8.43 -11.41 15.74
CA GLY A 397 -9.48 -12.34 15.31
C GLY A 397 -9.58 -12.49 13.80
N ASN A 398 -9.42 -11.40 13.06
CA ASN A 398 -9.37 -11.43 11.59
C ASN A 398 -8.15 -12.22 11.08
N LEU A 399 -6.95 -11.87 11.55
CA LEU A 399 -5.70 -12.54 11.16
C LEU A 399 -5.73 -14.02 11.54
N ASN A 400 -6.27 -14.38 12.70
CA ASN A 400 -6.42 -15.77 13.13
C ASN A 400 -7.30 -16.60 12.18
N ALA A 401 -8.34 -16.00 11.57
CA ALA A 401 -9.17 -16.72 10.60
C ALA A 401 -8.42 -17.02 9.29
N ILE A 402 -7.68 -16.04 8.77
CA ILE A 402 -6.83 -16.20 7.57
C ILE A 402 -5.72 -17.21 7.84
N LEU A 403 -5.02 -17.09 8.98
CA LEU A 403 -3.96 -18.01 9.38
C LEU A 403 -4.52 -19.42 9.60
N ALA A 404 -5.66 -19.59 10.26
CA ALA A 404 -6.28 -20.92 10.46
C ALA A 404 -6.65 -21.59 9.12
N PHE A 405 -7.06 -20.82 8.11
CA PHE A 405 -7.30 -21.34 6.76
C PHE A 405 -6.02 -21.91 6.15
N GLN A 406 -4.92 -21.13 6.13
CA GLN A 406 -3.67 -21.60 5.53
C GLN A 406 -2.95 -22.68 6.37
N ILE A 407 -3.05 -22.63 7.71
CA ILE A 407 -2.61 -23.70 8.61
C ILE A 407 -3.35 -25.01 8.30
N ALA A 408 -4.63 -24.95 7.93
CA ALA A 408 -5.38 -26.14 7.56
C ALA A 408 -4.84 -26.82 6.29
N HIS A 409 -4.41 -26.07 5.27
CA HIS A 409 -3.71 -26.64 4.09
C HIS A 409 -2.44 -27.38 4.50
N ILE A 410 -1.64 -26.80 5.41
CA ILE A 410 -0.40 -27.41 5.92
C ILE A 410 -0.70 -28.70 6.69
N ILE A 411 -1.71 -28.71 7.57
CA ILE A 411 -2.11 -29.89 8.36
C ILE A 411 -2.64 -31.02 7.49
N LEU A 412 -3.44 -30.69 6.47
CA LEU A 412 -4.03 -31.67 5.56
C LEU A 412 -3.02 -32.18 4.53
N GLY A 413 -1.85 -31.53 4.41
CA GLY A 413 -0.81 -31.91 3.46
C GLY A 413 -1.21 -31.65 2.00
N HIS A 414 -2.02 -30.62 1.77
CA HIS A 414 -2.34 -30.16 0.41
C HIS A 414 -1.03 -29.81 -0.31
N ARG A 415 -0.87 -30.35 -1.52
CA ARG A 415 0.46 -30.65 -2.04
C ARG A 415 1.10 -29.45 -2.73
N LEU A 416 2.29 -29.11 -2.25
CA LEU A 416 3.27 -28.41 -3.05
C LEU A 416 3.74 -29.28 -4.22
N ASP A 417 3.76 -28.73 -5.44
CA ASP A 417 4.29 -29.41 -6.61
C ASP A 417 5.83 -29.51 -6.52
N THR A 418 6.33 -30.71 -6.28
CA THR A 418 7.76 -30.97 -6.11
C THR A 418 8.58 -30.78 -7.38
N LYS A 419 7.98 -30.48 -8.54
CA LYS A 419 8.73 -30.06 -9.73
C LYS A 419 9.57 -28.80 -9.47
N TYR A 420 9.15 -27.93 -8.56
CA TYR A 420 9.86 -26.69 -8.24
C TYR A 420 11.14 -26.90 -7.39
N ALA A 421 11.41 -28.12 -6.90
CA ALA A 421 12.72 -28.47 -6.35
C ALA A 421 13.82 -28.54 -7.43
N PHE A 422 13.43 -28.72 -8.69
CA PHE A 422 14.34 -28.64 -9.84
C PHE A 422 14.51 -27.17 -10.27
N ASN A 423 15.69 -26.59 -10.00
CA ASN A 423 15.93 -25.16 -10.22
C ASN A 423 15.69 -24.70 -11.67
N ASP A 424 15.92 -25.58 -12.66
CA ASP A 424 15.66 -25.31 -14.08
C ASP A 424 14.20 -24.98 -14.39
N GLN A 425 13.25 -25.50 -13.61
CA GLN A 425 11.83 -25.18 -13.75
C GLN A 425 11.50 -23.74 -13.33
N LEU A 426 12.40 -23.07 -12.59
CA LEU A 426 12.29 -21.69 -12.14
C LEU A 426 13.19 -20.72 -12.94
N LEU A 427 14.02 -21.22 -13.87
CA LEU A 427 14.86 -20.42 -14.77
C LEU A 427 14.03 -19.79 -15.90
N PHE A 428 13.31 -18.73 -15.56
CA PHE A 428 12.56 -17.91 -16.51
C PHE A 428 12.65 -16.41 -16.17
N PRO A 429 12.20 -15.50 -17.05
CA PRO A 429 12.16 -14.06 -16.75
C PRO A 429 11.19 -13.70 -15.62
N SER A 430 11.57 -12.81 -14.69
CA SER A 430 10.77 -12.51 -13.48
C SER A 430 9.39 -11.89 -13.75
N ASP A 431 9.19 -11.27 -14.90
CA ASP A 431 7.90 -10.77 -15.40
C ASP A 431 6.90 -11.89 -15.76
N SER A 432 7.35 -13.14 -15.87
CA SER A 432 6.50 -14.31 -16.20
C SER A 432 6.10 -15.17 -14.99
N VAL A 433 6.43 -14.76 -13.75
CA VAL A 433 6.17 -15.53 -12.51
C VAL A 433 4.70 -15.90 -12.35
N PHE A 434 3.78 -14.94 -12.49
CA PHE A 434 2.33 -15.17 -12.36
C PHE A 434 1.78 -16.24 -13.33
N GLN A 435 2.37 -16.38 -14.51
CA GLN A 435 1.92 -17.36 -15.52
C GLN A 435 2.58 -18.74 -15.35
N ARG A 436 3.69 -18.82 -14.62
CA ARG A 436 4.53 -20.02 -14.52
C ARG A 436 4.51 -20.68 -13.15
N ILE A 437 4.06 -19.97 -12.12
CA ILE A 437 3.88 -20.52 -10.77
C ILE A 437 2.42 -20.30 -10.31
N PRO A 438 1.43 -20.97 -10.92
CA PRO A 438 0.09 -21.04 -10.32
C PRO A 438 0.19 -21.85 -9.01
N MET A 439 -0.18 -21.23 -7.89
CA MET A 439 -0.08 -21.79 -6.53
C MET A 439 -1.43 -21.94 -5.83
N HIS A 440 -2.53 -21.63 -6.52
CA HIS A 440 -3.89 -21.89 -6.06
C HIS A 440 -4.09 -23.38 -5.74
N HIS A 441 -4.74 -23.65 -4.62
CA HIS A 441 -5.21 -24.99 -4.28
C HIS A 441 -6.47 -25.35 -5.09
N THR A 442 -6.79 -26.64 -5.18
CA THR A 442 -8.04 -27.06 -5.84
C THR A 442 -9.25 -26.72 -4.97
N ASP A 443 -10.45 -26.62 -5.56
CA ASP A 443 -11.69 -26.42 -4.80
C ASP A 443 -11.87 -27.46 -3.69
N ALA A 444 -11.49 -28.72 -3.95
CA ALA A 444 -11.59 -29.79 -2.96
C ALA A 444 -10.61 -29.61 -1.78
N ASP A 445 -9.39 -29.16 -2.06
CA ASP A 445 -8.41 -28.80 -1.03
C ASP A 445 -8.91 -27.59 -0.21
N ASN A 446 -9.40 -26.55 -0.88
CA ASN A 446 -9.94 -25.34 -0.24
C ASN A 446 -11.20 -25.64 0.60
N GLU A 447 -12.12 -26.52 0.17
CA GLU A 447 -13.26 -26.98 0.99
C GLU A 447 -12.82 -27.79 2.22
N ALA A 448 -11.84 -28.68 2.06
CA ALA A 448 -11.29 -29.46 3.16
C ALA A 448 -10.56 -28.57 4.19
N ALA A 449 -9.77 -27.61 3.69
CA ALA A 449 -9.07 -26.63 4.51
C ALA A 449 -10.05 -25.70 5.23
N ALA A 450 -11.09 -25.21 4.55
CA ALA A 450 -12.12 -24.38 5.17
C ALA A 450 -12.79 -25.09 6.35
N LYS A 451 -13.22 -26.34 6.16
CA LYS A 451 -13.79 -27.16 7.23
C LYS A 451 -12.81 -27.30 8.40
N LYS A 452 -11.54 -27.61 8.12
CA LYS A 452 -10.52 -27.79 9.14
C LYS A 452 -10.15 -26.48 9.85
N ALA A 453 -10.20 -25.34 9.17
CA ALA A 453 -10.00 -24.01 9.75
C ALA A 453 -11.09 -23.69 10.78
N ILE A 454 -12.36 -23.99 10.48
CA ILE A 454 -13.45 -23.85 11.45
C ILE A 454 -13.23 -24.75 12.67
N GLU A 455 -12.70 -25.97 12.50
CA GLU A 455 -12.31 -26.81 13.65
C GLU A 455 -11.21 -26.15 14.50
N LEU A 456 -10.15 -25.61 13.88
CA LEU A 456 -9.05 -24.94 14.58
C LEU A 456 -9.52 -23.70 15.35
N LEU A 457 -10.42 -22.91 14.76
CA LEU A 457 -10.98 -21.69 15.35
C LEU A 457 -11.95 -21.97 16.51
N ASN A 458 -12.38 -23.21 16.72
CA ASN A 458 -13.25 -23.57 17.85
C ASN A 458 -12.49 -23.77 19.18
N ALA A 459 -11.16 -23.64 19.18
CA ALA A 459 -10.39 -23.52 20.42
C ALA A 459 -10.93 -22.36 21.27
N LYS A 460 -10.96 -22.54 22.60
CA LYS A 460 -11.59 -21.59 23.55
C LYS A 460 -10.97 -20.20 23.47
N GLU A 461 -9.69 -20.13 23.16
CA GLU A 461 -8.87 -18.92 23.04
C GLU A 461 -9.14 -18.17 21.71
N LEU A 462 -9.73 -18.84 20.70
CA LEU A 462 -9.95 -18.32 19.36
C LEU A 462 -11.43 -18.09 19.01
N VAL A 463 -12.35 -18.84 19.63
CA VAL A 463 -13.78 -18.88 19.24
C VAL A 463 -14.47 -17.51 19.27
N ASN A 464 -14.11 -16.64 20.21
CA ASN A 464 -14.65 -15.28 20.28
C ASN A 464 -14.18 -14.37 19.13
N GLY A 465 -13.04 -14.69 18.50
CA GLY A 465 -12.50 -13.96 17.36
C GLY A 465 -13.23 -14.22 16.03
N GLN A 466 -13.96 -15.34 15.93
CA GLN A 466 -14.72 -15.74 14.73
C GLN A 466 -15.69 -14.66 14.24
N GLN A 467 -16.29 -13.90 15.18
CA GLN A 467 -17.25 -12.84 14.87
C GLN A 467 -16.65 -11.68 14.07
N TYR A 468 -15.35 -11.44 14.18
CA TYR A 468 -14.69 -10.32 13.53
C TYR A 468 -14.50 -10.59 12.04
N PHE A 469 -13.94 -11.76 11.71
CA PHE A 469 -13.77 -12.13 10.31
C PHE A 469 -15.13 -12.40 9.63
N GLY A 470 -16.10 -12.95 10.36
CA GLY A 470 -17.47 -13.03 9.86
C GLY A 470 -18.11 -11.67 9.54
N LEU A 471 -17.75 -10.61 10.26
CA LEU A 471 -18.23 -9.24 10.00
C LEU A 471 -17.51 -8.64 8.77
N TYR A 472 -16.21 -8.89 8.65
CA TYR A 472 -15.41 -8.56 7.47
C TYR A 472 -15.96 -9.23 6.19
N LEU A 473 -16.31 -10.53 6.26
CA LEU A 473 -16.95 -11.25 5.15
C LEU A 473 -18.30 -10.64 4.77
N GLN A 474 -19.19 -10.32 5.74
CA GLN A 474 -20.43 -9.59 5.45
C GLN A 474 -20.19 -8.25 4.72
N GLN A 475 -19.12 -7.54 5.07
CA GLN A 475 -18.75 -6.27 4.44
C GLN A 475 -18.26 -6.46 3.01
N LEU A 476 -17.44 -7.48 2.77
CA LEU A 476 -16.96 -7.86 1.45
C LEU A 476 -18.11 -8.39 0.57
N GLN A 477 -19.06 -9.12 1.14
CA GLN A 477 -20.24 -9.65 0.44
C GLN A 477 -21.07 -8.55 -0.24
N GLN A 478 -21.15 -7.36 0.38
CA GLN A 478 -21.83 -6.19 -0.19
C GLN A 478 -21.06 -5.52 -1.34
N ARG A 479 -19.75 -5.80 -1.46
CA ARG A 479 -18.84 -5.14 -2.41
C ARG A 479 -18.27 -6.05 -3.51
N ILE A 480 -18.29 -7.39 -3.37
CA ILE A 480 -17.74 -8.36 -4.35
C ILE A 480 -18.04 -7.99 -5.81
N LYS A 481 -19.28 -7.65 -6.15
CA LYS A 481 -19.67 -7.35 -7.55
C LYS A 481 -19.03 -6.09 -8.12
N ALA A 482 -18.62 -5.16 -7.27
CA ALA A 482 -17.95 -3.92 -7.61
C ALA A 482 -16.43 -3.99 -7.44
N LEU A 483 -15.94 -5.03 -6.74
CA LEU A 483 -14.53 -5.22 -6.39
C LEU A 483 -14.01 -6.54 -6.99
N GLN A 484 -14.16 -6.69 -8.30
CA GLN A 484 -13.81 -7.91 -9.02
C GLN A 484 -12.29 -8.12 -9.06
N ALA A 485 -11.51 -7.06 -9.35
CA ALA A 485 -10.06 -7.15 -9.43
C ALA A 485 -9.43 -7.40 -8.05
N LEU A 486 -9.96 -6.79 -6.99
CA LEU A 486 -9.53 -7.00 -5.61
C LEU A 486 -9.83 -8.42 -5.10
N ASN A 487 -10.88 -9.08 -5.59
CA ASN A 487 -11.22 -10.47 -5.24
C ASN A 487 -10.60 -11.51 -6.20
N GLN A 488 -9.87 -11.08 -7.23
CA GLN A 488 -9.19 -11.96 -8.18
C GLN A 488 -7.73 -12.18 -7.73
N PRO A 489 -7.38 -13.34 -7.16
CA PRO A 489 -6.02 -13.59 -6.71
C PRO A 489 -5.04 -13.70 -7.89
N LEU A 490 -3.77 -13.36 -7.65
CA LEU A 490 -2.68 -13.39 -8.62
C LEU A 490 -1.89 -14.70 -8.61
N ILE A 491 -1.70 -15.33 -7.44
CA ILE A 491 -0.93 -16.58 -7.29
C ILE A 491 -1.58 -17.60 -6.36
N GLY A 492 -2.31 -17.17 -5.33
CA GLY A 492 -2.78 -17.99 -4.21
C GLY A 492 -4.30 -18.02 -4.02
N ASP A 493 -4.78 -18.53 -2.90
CA ASP A 493 -6.21 -18.70 -2.68
C ASP A 493 -6.89 -17.36 -2.34
N GLY A 494 -7.86 -16.98 -3.19
CA GLY A 494 -8.76 -15.87 -2.93
C GLY A 494 -9.77 -16.22 -1.84
N LEU A 495 -10.44 -15.21 -1.27
CA LEU A 495 -11.45 -15.42 -0.22
C LEU A 495 -12.74 -16.11 -0.73
N VAL A 496 -13.05 -15.93 -2.01
CA VAL A 496 -14.19 -16.54 -2.72
C VAL A 496 -13.75 -17.71 -3.58
N LYS A 497 -14.69 -18.60 -3.94
CA LYS A 497 -14.42 -19.74 -4.82
C LYS A 497 -13.92 -19.33 -6.21
N SER A 498 -14.57 -18.35 -6.85
CA SER A 498 -14.14 -17.84 -8.17
C SER A 498 -14.80 -16.51 -8.55
N ASP A 499 -14.42 -15.98 -9.72
CA ASP A 499 -15.11 -14.88 -10.41
C ASP A 499 -16.61 -15.11 -10.62
N LYS A 500 -17.03 -16.39 -10.74
CA LYS A 500 -18.41 -16.82 -11.01
C LYS A 500 -19.15 -17.33 -9.77
N ASP A 501 -18.43 -17.89 -8.81
CA ASP A 501 -18.95 -18.36 -7.53
C ASP A 501 -18.38 -17.51 -6.39
N SER A 502 -19.16 -16.50 -6.01
CA SER A 502 -18.85 -15.54 -4.94
C SER A 502 -19.01 -16.12 -3.53
N THR A 503 -19.22 -17.43 -3.37
CA THR A 503 -19.28 -18.07 -2.05
C THR A 503 -17.91 -17.99 -1.37
N PHE A 504 -17.86 -17.59 -0.10
CA PHE A 504 -16.62 -17.59 0.68
C PHE A 504 -16.25 -18.98 1.17
N TRP A 505 -14.95 -19.30 1.21
CA TRP A 505 -14.46 -20.53 1.84
C TRP A 505 -14.88 -20.61 3.32
N LEU A 506 -14.76 -19.50 4.05
CA LEU A 506 -15.11 -19.40 5.47
C LEU A 506 -16.53 -18.82 5.72
N GLN A 507 -17.48 -18.97 4.78
CA GLN A 507 -18.86 -18.43 4.90
C GLN A 507 -19.52 -18.74 6.26
N ALA A 508 -19.22 -19.89 6.86
CA ALA A 508 -19.73 -20.30 8.18
C ALA A 508 -19.48 -19.26 9.29
N LEU A 509 -18.43 -18.44 9.18
CA LEU A 509 -18.10 -17.39 10.14
C LEU A 509 -19.09 -16.21 10.12
N GLU A 510 -19.79 -15.95 9.02
CA GLU A 510 -20.84 -14.91 8.99
C GLU A 510 -21.96 -15.19 10.00
N SER A 511 -22.27 -16.46 10.26
CA SER A 511 -23.27 -16.85 11.27
C SER A 511 -22.82 -16.58 12.72
N LYS A 512 -21.54 -16.26 12.92
CA LYS A 512 -20.92 -15.95 14.22
C LYS A 512 -20.78 -14.45 14.46
N SER A 513 -20.93 -13.64 13.42
CA SER A 513 -20.76 -12.19 13.49
C SER A 513 -22.05 -11.47 13.83
N PRO A 514 -21.98 -10.27 14.45
CA PRO A 514 -23.12 -9.38 14.49
C PRO A 514 -23.55 -9.02 13.06
N LYS A 515 -24.81 -8.61 12.89
CA LYS A 515 -25.26 -8.07 11.60
C LYS A 515 -24.48 -6.80 11.27
N LEU A 516 -24.01 -6.69 10.03
CA LEU A 516 -23.39 -5.48 9.51
C LEU A 516 -24.40 -4.32 9.49
N ASP A 517 -24.04 -3.23 10.17
CA ASP A 517 -24.74 -1.95 10.16
C ASP A 517 -23.76 -0.83 9.77
N MET A 518 -23.86 -0.39 8.52
CA MET A 518 -23.06 0.72 8.02
C MET A 518 -23.27 2.02 8.81
N LYS A 519 -24.43 2.21 9.47
CA LYS A 519 -24.76 3.44 10.20
C LYS A 519 -24.22 3.46 11.63
N ASP A 520 -23.87 2.32 12.23
CA ASP A 520 -23.25 2.30 13.55
C ASP A 520 -21.78 2.69 13.48
N LEU A 521 -21.43 3.89 13.93
CA LEU A 521 -20.05 4.39 13.94
C LEU A 521 -19.12 3.63 14.91
N LYS A 522 -19.65 2.75 15.76
CA LYS A 522 -18.85 1.85 16.61
C LYS A 522 -18.50 0.52 15.92
N GLN A 523 -19.12 0.22 14.78
CA GLN A 523 -18.91 -1.01 14.05
C GLN A 523 -18.13 -0.73 12.75
N GLN A 524 -16.83 -0.99 12.75
CA GLN A 524 -16.01 -0.99 11.54
C GLN A 524 -15.68 -2.43 11.16
N ALA A 525 -16.04 -2.83 9.95
CA ALA A 525 -15.93 -4.23 9.49
C ALA A 525 -14.64 -4.51 8.70
N ALA A 526 -14.20 -3.53 7.92
CA ALA A 526 -12.97 -3.53 7.13
C ALA A 526 -12.38 -2.12 7.10
N MET A 527 -11.09 -2.03 6.81
CA MET A 527 -10.35 -0.79 6.59
C MET A 527 -10.27 -0.44 5.09
N PRO A 528 -9.85 0.79 4.74
CA PRO A 528 -9.35 1.12 3.40
C PRO A 528 -8.11 0.30 3.01
N LEU A 529 -7.75 0.34 1.74
CA LEU A 529 -6.49 -0.23 1.23
C LEU A 529 -5.30 0.65 1.66
N ALA A 530 -4.11 0.04 1.81
CA ALA A 530 -2.90 0.71 2.28
C ALA A 530 -3.03 1.44 3.64
N ALA A 531 -3.94 0.98 4.51
CA ALA A 531 -4.24 1.63 5.80
C ALA A 531 -3.28 1.26 6.95
N PHE A 532 -2.55 0.14 6.86
CA PHE A 532 -1.77 -0.43 7.98
C PHE A 532 -0.29 -0.72 7.63
N LEU A 533 0.03 -1.18 6.42
CA LEU A 533 1.39 -1.47 5.95
C LEU A 533 1.88 -0.45 4.92
N ARG A 534 3.15 -0.06 5.01
CA ARG A 534 3.86 0.77 4.02
C ARG A 534 5.11 0.08 3.50
N PHE A 535 5.32 0.17 2.19
CA PHE A 535 6.55 -0.27 1.52
C PHE A 535 7.76 0.61 1.89
N ASP A 536 8.92 -0.02 2.07
CA ASP A 536 10.21 0.56 1.71
C ASP A 536 10.46 0.23 0.23
N PRO A 537 10.47 1.23 -0.67
CA PRO A 537 10.55 0.99 -2.11
C PRO A 537 11.96 0.57 -2.58
N TRP A 538 12.96 0.59 -1.69
CA TRP A 538 14.33 0.19 -1.98
C TRP A 538 14.68 -1.18 -1.37
N THR A 539 14.30 -1.45 -0.12
CA THR A 539 14.62 -2.71 0.56
C THR A 539 13.54 -3.79 0.43
N ASP A 540 12.42 -3.46 -0.19
CA ASP A 540 11.25 -4.32 -0.39
C ASP A 540 10.64 -4.85 0.92
N LYS A 541 10.93 -4.18 2.04
CA LYS A 541 10.34 -4.46 3.35
C LYS A 541 8.96 -3.79 3.46
N VAL A 542 8.02 -4.46 4.13
CA VAL A 542 6.86 -3.78 4.71
C VAL A 542 7.17 -3.28 6.11
N THR A 543 6.63 -2.10 6.46
CA THR A 543 6.69 -1.52 7.81
C THR A 543 5.28 -1.23 8.28
N VAL A 544 4.95 -1.60 9.52
CA VAL A 544 3.69 -1.25 10.17
C VAL A 544 3.61 0.26 10.39
N MET A 545 2.50 0.86 9.98
CA MET A 545 2.22 2.27 10.22
C MET A 545 1.59 2.46 11.59
N HIS A 546 2.19 3.33 12.40
CA HIS A 546 1.61 3.80 13.66
C HIS A 546 0.81 5.08 13.41
N THR A 547 -0.37 4.93 12.78
CA THR A 547 -1.33 6.01 12.55
C THR A 547 -2.02 6.41 13.86
N ALA A 548 -2.44 7.68 13.96
CA ALA A 548 -3.33 8.10 15.04
C ALA A 548 -4.74 7.56 14.78
N TYR A 549 -5.45 7.18 15.83
CA TYR A 549 -6.88 6.86 15.72
C TYR A 549 -7.68 8.15 15.54
N GLU A 550 -8.26 8.32 14.36
CA GLU A 550 -9.21 9.40 14.07
C GLU A 550 -10.65 8.88 14.28
N PRO A 551 -11.50 9.55 15.07
CA PRO A 551 -12.85 9.09 15.33
C PRO A 551 -13.76 9.29 14.11
N LEU A 552 -14.48 8.23 13.72
CA LEU A 552 -15.51 8.30 12.69
C LEU A 552 -16.60 9.33 13.07
N LEU A 553 -16.83 10.32 12.21
CA LEU A 553 -17.85 11.36 12.34
C LEU A 553 -19.12 10.99 11.56
N SER A 554 -18.98 10.21 10.49
CA SER A 554 -20.06 9.77 9.61
C SER A 554 -19.83 8.33 9.09
N PRO A 555 -20.86 7.65 8.55
CA PRO A 555 -20.69 6.35 7.91
C PRO A 555 -19.75 6.39 6.69
N ALA A 556 -19.66 7.54 6.01
CA ALA A 556 -18.78 7.73 4.85
C ALA A 556 -17.30 7.57 5.23
N ASP A 557 -16.93 7.88 6.47
CA ASP A 557 -15.54 7.84 6.95
C ASP A 557 -15.01 6.40 7.08
N LYS A 558 -15.88 5.38 7.03
CA LYS A 558 -15.50 3.96 7.14
C LYS A 558 -14.69 3.46 5.95
N MET A 559 -14.99 3.96 4.74
CA MET A 559 -14.29 3.68 3.48
C MET A 559 -13.81 2.22 3.28
N PRO A 560 -14.65 1.19 3.51
CA PRO A 560 -14.20 -0.20 3.52
C PRO A 560 -13.76 -0.65 2.11
N PHE A 561 -12.54 -1.17 2.00
CA PHE A 561 -11.89 -1.56 0.73
C PHE A 561 -11.67 -0.41 -0.26
N GLU A 562 -11.77 0.85 0.16
CA GLU A 562 -11.56 1.98 -0.74
C GLU A 562 -10.09 2.39 -0.85
N VAL A 563 -9.73 2.98 -1.98
CA VAL A 563 -8.51 3.78 -2.12
C VAL A 563 -8.67 5.08 -1.33
N MET A 564 -7.61 5.46 -0.62
CA MET A 564 -7.52 6.68 0.20
C MET A 564 -6.33 7.56 -0.20
N PRO A 565 -6.42 8.90 0.03
CA PRO A 565 -5.28 9.80 -0.14
C PRO A 565 -4.10 9.43 0.77
N ILE A 566 -2.88 9.57 0.24
CA ILE A 566 -1.64 9.20 0.93
C ILE A 566 -1.06 10.40 1.67
N TYR A 567 -0.73 10.23 2.95
CA TYR A 567 -0.01 11.24 3.75
C TYR A 567 1.12 10.57 4.53
N TYR A 568 2.35 10.61 4.01
CA TYR A 568 3.48 9.98 4.69
C TYR A 568 4.12 10.88 5.75
N LYS A 569 4.33 10.30 6.94
CA LYS A 569 5.32 10.79 7.89
C LYS A 569 6.71 10.55 7.30
N LEU A 570 7.26 11.54 6.62
CA LEU A 570 8.59 11.47 6.03
C LEU A 570 9.67 11.58 7.12
N SER A 571 10.78 10.90 6.88
CA SER A 571 11.99 10.93 7.69
C SER A 571 13.20 10.78 6.78
N TYR A 572 14.32 11.37 7.17
CA TYR A 572 15.60 11.10 6.51
C TYR A 572 16.00 9.64 6.71
N TYR A 573 16.73 9.10 5.73
CA TYR A 573 17.28 7.76 5.73
C TYR A 573 18.18 7.55 6.96
N GLN A 574 17.96 6.44 7.65
CA GLN A 574 18.85 5.96 8.69
C GLN A 574 19.53 4.69 8.18
N ALA A 575 20.86 4.65 8.23
CA ALA A 575 21.58 3.44 7.92
C ALA A 575 21.17 2.32 8.90
N PRO A 576 20.97 1.07 8.45
CA PRO A 576 20.73 -0.06 9.34
C PRO A 576 21.79 -0.11 10.44
N ALA A 577 21.36 -0.26 11.69
CA ALA A 577 22.29 -0.43 12.79
C ALA A 577 23.15 -1.69 12.55
N PRO A 578 24.47 -1.66 12.83
CA PRO A 578 25.31 -2.85 12.75
C PRO A 578 24.72 -3.96 13.62
N ALA A 579 24.61 -5.17 13.06
CA ALA A 579 24.13 -6.33 13.80
C ALA A 579 25.07 -6.60 15.00
N GLY A 580 24.59 -6.30 16.22
CA GLY A 580 25.35 -6.51 17.45
C GLY A 580 25.26 -5.39 18.50
N THR A 581 24.82 -4.18 18.16
CA THR A 581 24.63 -3.11 19.17
C THR A 581 23.21 -3.09 19.72
N THR A 582 22.98 -3.76 20.84
CA THR A 582 21.80 -3.51 21.68
C THR A 582 21.80 -2.03 22.13
N ALA A 583 20.71 -1.32 21.84
CA ALA A 583 20.54 0.04 22.34
C ALA A 583 20.51 0.04 23.88
N PRO A 584 21.11 1.04 24.56
CA PRO A 584 20.95 1.18 26.00
C PRO A 584 19.47 1.38 26.32
N ASN A 585 18.92 0.49 27.14
CA ASN A 585 17.53 0.58 27.60
C ASN A 585 17.36 1.94 28.33
N PRO A 586 16.31 2.73 28.05
CA PRO A 586 16.07 3.98 28.77
C PRO A 586 15.98 3.69 30.27
N ALA A 587 16.85 4.31 31.06
CA ALA A 587 16.88 4.08 32.50
C ALA A 587 15.52 4.45 33.11
N ALA A 588 14.89 3.49 33.79
CA ALA A 588 13.66 3.74 34.53
C ALA A 588 13.90 4.81 35.61
N PRO A 589 12.90 5.64 35.94
CA PRO A 589 13.03 6.64 37.00
C PRO A 589 13.40 5.97 38.32
N ALA A 590 14.45 6.45 38.97
CA ALA A 590 14.88 5.93 40.27
C ALA A 590 13.90 6.38 41.35
N ASP A 591 12.98 5.49 41.73
CA ASP A 591 12.06 5.74 42.82
C ASP A 591 12.79 5.62 44.17
N ALA A 592 12.81 6.72 44.92
CA ALA A 592 13.51 6.81 46.18
C ALA A 592 12.55 6.50 47.34
N THR A 593 12.67 5.33 47.97
CA THR A 593 12.45 5.13 49.42
C THR A 593 12.65 3.68 49.87
N GLN A 594 13.61 3.43 50.78
CA GLN A 594 13.44 2.77 52.10
C GLN A 594 14.76 2.15 52.62
N PRO A 595 14.93 1.96 53.94
CA PRO A 595 16.26 1.98 54.55
C PRO A 595 16.83 0.63 54.98
N GLY A 596 18.16 0.52 54.82
CA GLY A 596 19.13 -0.18 55.66
C GLY A 596 18.73 -1.44 56.45
N THR A 597 19.27 -2.58 56.01
CA THR A 597 19.58 -3.72 56.88
C THR A 597 21.06 -4.09 56.74
N ALA A 598 21.81 -3.96 57.84
CA ALA A 598 23.22 -4.35 57.90
C ALA A 598 23.36 -5.84 58.26
N THR A 599 24.36 -6.51 57.68
CA THR A 599 24.84 -7.82 58.13
C THR A 599 26.37 -7.87 58.15
N PRO A 600 27.00 -8.67 59.03
CA PRO A 600 28.28 -8.30 59.62
C PRO A 600 29.52 -8.94 58.97
N GLN A 601 30.65 -8.23 59.08
CA GLN A 601 31.97 -8.68 58.65
C GLN A 601 32.61 -9.64 59.67
N PRO A 602 33.23 -10.77 59.26
CA PRO A 602 33.97 -11.66 60.17
C PRO A 602 35.27 -11.03 60.68
N ALA A 603 35.59 -11.23 61.96
CA ALA A 603 36.80 -10.70 62.60
C ALA A 603 37.98 -11.68 62.53
N THR A 604 39.17 -11.14 62.29
CA THR A 604 40.46 -11.87 62.33
C THR A 604 41.01 -11.94 63.77
N PRO A 605 41.58 -13.05 64.26
CA PRO A 605 42.15 -13.12 65.60
C PRO A 605 43.52 -12.42 65.70
N PRO A 606 43.90 -11.86 66.87
CA PRO A 606 45.18 -11.16 67.05
C PRO A 606 46.32 -12.10 67.45
N GLN A 607 47.54 -11.75 67.04
CA GLN A 607 48.78 -12.17 67.70
C GLN A 607 49.74 -10.98 67.86
N GLN A 608 50.05 -10.69 69.13
CA GLN A 608 51.09 -9.80 69.68
C GLN A 608 50.98 -8.30 69.38
#